data_AF-A0A2J8VNM4-F1
#
_entry.id   AF-A0A2J8VNM4-F1
#
_cell.length_a   1.000
_cell.length_b   1.000
_cell.length_c   1.000
_cell.angle_alpha   90.00
_cell.angle_beta   90.00
_cell.angle_gamma   90.00
#
_symmetry.space_group_name_H-M   'P 1'
#
loop_
_entity.id
_entity.type
_entity.pdbx_description
1 polymer ?
#
loop_
_entity_poly.entity_id
_entity_poly.type
_entity_poly.pdbx_seq_one_letter_code
_entity_poly.pdbx_strand_id
1 'polypeptide(L)'
;MGSSGLGKAATLDELLRTCIEMFDDNGELDNSYLPRIVLLMHRWYLSSTELAEKLLCMYRNATGESCNEFRLKICYFMRYWILKFPAEFNLDLGLIRMTEEFREVASQLGYEKHVSLIDISSIPSYDWMRRVTQRKKVSKKGKACLLFDHLEPIELAEHLTFLEHKSFRRIS
;
A
#
# COMPACT_ATOMS: atom_id res chain seq x y z
N MET A 1 5.35 21.14 19.60
CA MET A 1 5.87 21.29 18.23
C MET A 1 4.69 21.12 17.28
N GLY A 2 4.65 21.90 16.20
CA GLY A 2 3.44 22.48 15.61
C GLY A 2 2.34 21.49 15.21
N SER A 3 1.11 21.78 15.62
CA SER A 3 -0.09 21.23 15.00
C SER A 3 -0.17 21.78 13.57
N SER A 4 0.26 20.98 12.59
CA SER A 4 0.07 21.29 11.16
C SER A 4 -1.42 21.16 10.85
N GLY A 5 -2.18 22.21 11.16
CA GLY A 5 -3.60 22.29 10.93
C GLY A 5 -3.88 22.31 9.43
N LEU A 6 -4.07 21.12 8.84
CA LEU A 6 -4.67 21.02 7.52
C LEU A 6 -6.01 21.78 7.56
N GLY A 7 -6.12 22.84 6.77
CA GLY A 7 -7.37 23.59 6.64
C GLY A 7 -8.48 22.70 6.10
N LYS A 8 -9.74 23.09 6.33
CA LYS A 8 -10.94 22.33 5.91
C LYS A 8 -11.06 22.09 4.38
N ALA A 9 -10.17 22.66 3.58
CA ALA A 9 -10.13 22.54 2.13
C ALA A 9 -8.68 22.49 1.59
N ALA A 10 -7.80 21.76 2.28
CA ALA A 10 -6.44 21.55 1.79
C ALA A 10 -6.45 20.90 0.40
N THR A 11 -5.65 21.43 -0.51
CA THR A 11 -5.46 20.83 -1.83
C THR A 11 -4.69 19.51 -1.69
N LEU A 12 -4.79 18.65 -2.71
CA LEU A 12 -4.02 17.40 -2.73
C LEU A 12 -2.51 17.66 -2.62
N ASP A 13 -1.99 18.71 -3.26
CA ASP A 13 -0.55 18.98 -3.24
C ASP A 13 -0.09 19.46 -1.86
N GLU A 14 -0.90 20.26 -1.15
CA GLU A 14 -0.64 20.64 0.25
C GLU A 14 -0.70 19.43 1.19
N LEU A 15 -1.69 18.56 0.99
CA LEU A 15 -1.85 17.32 1.76
C LEU A 15 -0.63 16.39 1.59
N LEU A 16 -0.17 16.20 0.35
CA LEU A 16 1.00 15.38 0.05
C LEU A 16 2.28 15.98 0.62
N ARG A 17 2.50 17.29 0.44
CA ARG A 17 3.65 17.98 1.05
C ARG A 17 3.64 17.83 2.56
N THR A 18 2.48 17.98 3.19
CA THR A 18 2.36 17.75 4.63
C THR A 18 2.76 16.32 4.98
N CYS A 19 2.23 15.31 4.28
CA CYS A 19 2.60 13.90 4.54
C CYS A 19 4.09 13.62 4.37
N ILE A 20 4.73 14.21 3.36
CA ILE A 20 6.16 14.06 3.08
C ILE A 20 7.00 14.69 4.20
N GLU A 21 6.65 15.91 4.64
CA GLU A 21 7.38 16.61 5.70
C GLU A 21 7.20 15.99 7.10
N MET A 22 6.28 15.03 7.27
CA MET A 22 6.13 14.30 8.53
C MET A 22 7.20 13.23 8.77
N PHE A 23 7.99 12.88 7.75
CA PHE A 23 9.11 11.96 7.92
C PHE A 23 10.34 12.73 8.41
N ASP A 24 11.00 12.17 9.42
CA ASP A 24 12.29 12.66 9.88
C ASP A 24 13.43 12.26 8.90
N ASP A 25 14.66 12.68 9.21
CA ASP A 25 15.84 12.37 8.41
C ASP A 25 16.16 10.86 8.33
N ASN A 26 15.65 10.07 9.27
CA ASN A 26 15.81 8.62 9.33
C ASN A 26 14.68 7.87 8.59
N GLY A 27 13.64 8.58 8.14
CA GLY A 27 12.45 8.00 7.52
C GLY A 27 11.44 7.44 8.51
N GLU A 28 11.54 7.84 9.78
CA GLU A 28 10.58 7.51 10.81
C GLU A 28 9.44 8.53 10.82
N LEU A 29 8.25 8.04 11.14
CA LEU A 29 7.06 8.85 11.35
C LEU A 29 6.83 9.00 12.85
N ASP A 30 6.55 10.22 13.29
CA ASP A 30 5.93 10.45 14.59
C ASP A 30 4.57 9.71 14.67
N ASN A 31 3.89 9.77 15.83
CA ASN A 31 2.57 9.16 16.07
C ASN A 31 1.40 9.74 15.23
N SER A 32 1.69 10.25 14.04
CA SER A 32 0.74 10.71 13.05
C SER A 32 0.16 9.57 12.23
N TYR A 33 -1.16 9.60 12.09
CA TYR A 33 -1.90 8.69 11.22
C TYR A 33 -2.13 9.27 9.83
N LEU A 34 -1.78 10.55 9.59
CA LEU A 34 -2.16 11.25 8.37
C LEU A 34 -1.62 10.58 7.09
N PRO A 35 -0.31 10.25 6.96
CA PRO A 35 0.20 9.54 5.77
C PRO A 35 -0.55 8.24 5.51
N ARG A 36 -0.86 7.48 6.57
CA ARG A 36 -1.63 6.24 6.46
C ARG A 36 -3.06 6.48 5.98
N ILE A 37 -3.75 7.48 6.52
CA ILE A 37 -5.12 7.82 6.13
C ILE A 37 -5.17 8.26 4.67
N VAL A 38 -4.22 9.09 4.23
CA VAL A 38 -4.14 9.53 2.83
C VAL A 38 -3.94 8.32 1.91
N LEU A 39 -2.99 7.44 2.23
CA LEU A 39 -2.74 6.23 1.44
C LEU A 39 -3.92 5.25 1.45
N LEU A 40 -4.69 5.14 2.53
CA LEU A 40 -5.91 4.32 2.55
C LEU A 40 -7.04 4.92 1.69
N MET A 41 -7.17 6.25 1.70
CA MET A 41 -8.34 6.92 1.16
C MET A 41 -8.13 7.49 -0.23
N HIS A 42 -6.90 7.55 -0.75
CA HIS A 42 -6.60 8.23 -2.03
C HIS A 42 -7.46 7.74 -3.19
N ARG A 43 -7.75 6.43 -3.25
CA ARG A 43 -8.56 5.80 -4.31
C ARG A 43 -10.00 6.31 -4.41
N TRP A 44 -10.49 7.06 -3.41
CA TRP A 44 -11.80 7.71 -3.46
C TRP A 44 -11.83 8.94 -4.37
N TYR A 45 -10.68 9.56 -4.64
CA TYR A 45 -10.58 10.82 -5.38
C TYR A 45 -9.43 10.85 -6.40
N LEU A 46 -8.53 9.87 -6.41
CA LEU A 46 -7.38 9.76 -7.30
C LEU A 46 -6.91 8.31 -7.44
N SER A 47 -6.51 7.87 -8.64
CA SER A 47 -5.91 6.53 -8.77
C SER A 47 -4.52 6.46 -8.12
N SER A 48 -4.10 5.24 -7.75
CA SER A 48 -2.77 4.99 -7.20
C SER A 48 -1.66 5.34 -8.20
N THR A 49 -1.91 5.13 -9.50
CA THR A 49 -0.96 5.50 -10.56
C THR A 49 -0.79 7.02 -10.64
N GLU A 50 -1.88 7.79 -10.65
CA GLU A 50 -1.82 9.26 -10.67
C GLU A 50 -1.19 9.83 -9.38
N LEU A 51 -1.40 9.19 -8.23
CA LEU A 51 -0.73 9.56 -6.99
C LEU A 51 0.78 9.39 -7.10
N ALA A 52 1.24 8.24 -7.59
CA ALA A 52 2.66 7.98 -7.81
C ALA A 52 3.27 8.94 -8.85
N GLU A 53 2.54 9.27 -9.90
CA GLU A 53 2.95 10.27 -10.90
C GLU A 53 3.11 11.67 -10.28
N LYS A 54 2.18 12.10 -9.42
CA LYS A 54 2.32 13.35 -8.68
C LYS A 54 3.56 13.36 -7.78
N LEU A 55 3.84 12.26 -7.06
CA LEU A 55 5.04 12.15 -6.24
C LEU A 55 6.32 12.20 -7.09
N LEU A 56 6.34 11.53 -8.24
CA LEU A 56 7.46 11.59 -9.18
C LEU A 56 7.66 13.01 -9.74
N CYS A 57 6.57 13.71 -10.06
CA CYS A 57 6.61 15.10 -10.51
C CYS A 57 7.19 16.02 -9.42
N MET A 58 6.77 15.85 -8.16
CA MET A 58 7.35 16.57 -7.03
C MET A 58 8.85 16.26 -6.83
N TYR A 59 9.25 15.01 -7.02
CA TYR A 59 10.65 14.57 -6.93
C TYR A 59 11.53 15.19 -8.03
N ARG A 60 11.03 15.19 -9.28
CA ARG A 60 11.72 15.82 -10.43
C ARG A 60 11.85 17.32 -10.24
N ASN A 61 10.76 17.98 -9.86
CA ASN A 61 10.67 19.44 -9.76
C ASN A 61 11.24 20.02 -8.46
N ALA A 62 11.79 19.19 -7.57
CA ALA A 62 12.43 19.68 -6.35
C ALA A 62 13.68 20.51 -6.70
N THR A 63 13.64 21.81 -6.38
CA THR A 63 14.72 22.77 -6.63
C THR A 63 15.01 23.58 -5.38
N GLY A 64 16.23 24.10 -5.23
CA GLY A 64 16.65 24.93 -4.10
C GLY A 64 17.56 24.18 -3.10
N GLU A 65 17.92 24.86 -2.02
CA GLU A 65 18.93 24.39 -1.05
C GLU A 65 18.50 23.11 -0.31
N SER A 66 17.21 22.94 -0.03
CA SER A 66 16.64 21.76 0.65
C SER A 66 16.12 20.66 -0.30
N CYS A 67 16.41 20.76 -1.61
CA CYS A 67 15.83 19.82 -2.59
C CYS A 67 16.25 18.36 -2.37
N ASN A 68 17.46 18.12 -1.87
CA ASN A 68 17.96 16.76 -1.58
C ASN A 68 17.19 16.13 -0.43
N GLU A 69 16.97 16.87 0.65
CA GLU A 69 16.20 16.44 1.82
C GLU A 69 14.76 16.15 1.43
N PHE A 70 14.11 17.06 0.69
CA PHE A 70 12.74 16.87 0.23
C PHE A 70 12.61 15.63 -0.68
N ARG A 71 13.55 15.43 -1.61
CA ARG A 71 13.61 14.22 -2.45
C ARG A 71 13.73 12.95 -1.62
N LEU A 72 14.56 12.96 -0.58
CA LEU A 72 14.74 11.82 0.33
C LEU A 72 13.45 11.53 1.12
N LYS A 73 12.77 12.55 1.64
CA LYS A 73 11.49 12.40 2.33
C LYS A 73 10.39 11.85 1.41
N ILE A 74 10.37 12.21 0.13
CA ILE A 74 9.48 11.57 -0.86
C ILE A 74 9.78 10.07 -0.96
N CYS A 75 11.06 9.68 -0.99
CA CYS A 75 11.43 8.27 -1.02
C CYS A 75 11.02 7.54 0.27
N TYR A 76 11.09 8.18 1.43
CA TYR A 76 10.57 7.61 2.68
C TYR A 76 9.05 7.42 2.64
N PHE A 77 8.30 8.38 2.11
CA PHE A 77 6.86 8.23 1.92
C PHE A 77 6.52 7.09 0.95
N MET A 78 7.25 6.97 -0.17
CA MET A 78 7.11 5.84 -1.11
C MET A 78 7.43 4.50 -0.44
N ARG A 79 8.53 4.42 0.30
CA ARG A 79 8.91 3.22 1.06
C ARG A 79 7.82 2.86 2.08
N TYR A 80 7.29 3.84 2.79
CA TYR A 80 6.19 3.63 3.74
C TYR A 80 4.96 3.06 3.04
N TRP A 81 4.60 3.61 1.88
CA TRP A 81 3.49 3.09 1.08
C TRP A 81 3.71 1.64 0.66
N ILE A 82 4.89 1.32 0.12
CA ILE A 82 5.28 -0.04 -0.28
C ILE A 82 5.17 -1.02 0.91
N LEU A 83 5.69 -0.62 2.08
CA LEU A 83 5.71 -1.48 3.26
C LEU A 83 4.33 -1.68 3.90
N LYS A 84 3.47 -0.65 3.90
CA LYS A 84 2.14 -0.73 4.51
C LYS A 84 1.09 -1.35 3.60
N PHE A 85 1.23 -1.18 2.28
CA PHE A 85 0.26 -1.62 1.28
C PHE A 85 0.94 -2.40 0.13
N PRO A 86 1.70 -3.47 0.43
CA PRO A 86 2.49 -4.19 -0.58
C PRO A 86 1.64 -4.85 -1.67
N ALA A 87 0.39 -5.18 -1.36
CA ALA A 87 -0.55 -5.71 -2.33
C ALA A 87 -0.82 -4.75 -3.50
N GLU A 88 -0.86 -3.44 -3.27
CA GLU A 88 -1.08 -2.45 -4.32
C GLU A 88 0.04 -2.50 -5.36
N PHE A 89 1.29 -2.60 -4.91
CA PHE A 89 2.49 -2.67 -5.76
C PHE A 89 2.72 -4.04 -6.42
N ASN A 90 1.98 -5.07 -6.03
CA ASN A 90 1.96 -6.33 -6.78
C ASN A 90 0.79 -6.43 -7.75
N LEU A 91 -0.33 -5.76 -7.43
CA LEU A 91 -1.58 -5.94 -8.14
C LEU A 91 -1.86 -4.85 -9.20
N ASP A 92 -1.30 -3.65 -9.06
CA ASP A 92 -1.51 -2.55 -9.99
C ASP A 92 -0.31 -2.42 -10.95
N LEU A 93 -0.51 -2.77 -12.23
CA LEU A 93 0.54 -2.68 -13.26
C LEU A 93 0.98 -1.24 -13.52
N GLY A 94 0.07 -0.26 -13.35
CA GLY A 94 0.41 1.15 -13.49
C GLY A 94 1.35 1.59 -12.36
N LEU A 95 1.05 1.18 -11.13
CA LEU A 95 1.90 1.48 -9.98
C LEU A 95 3.28 0.82 -10.07
N ILE A 96 3.35 -0.42 -10.57
CA ILE A 96 4.62 -1.11 -10.86
C ILE A 96 5.46 -0.29 -11.84
N ARG A 97 4.87 0.11 -12.98
CA ARG A 97 5.55 0.94 -13.98
C ARG A 97 6.03 2.27 -13.41
N MET A 98 5.19 2.94 -12.61
CA MET A 98 5.58 4.21 -11.98
C MET A 98 6.74 4.03 -10.99
N THR A 99 6.81 2.90 -10.29
CA THR A 99 7.91 2.57 -9.38
C THR A 99 9.22 2.38 -10.15
N GLU A 100 9.18 1.69 -11.28
CA GLU A 100 10.32 1.53 -12.18
C GLU A 100 10.81 2.88 -12.72
N GLU A 101 9.90 3.72 -13.20
CA GLU A 101 10.22 5.07 -13.66
C GLU A 101 10.84 5.93 -12.54
N PHE A 102 10.32 5.82 -11.31
CA PHE A 102 10.87 6.53 -10.16
C PHE A 102 12.32 6.13 -9.89
N ARG A 103 12.61 4.81 -9.91
CA ARG A 103 13.97 4.29 -9.72
C ARG A 103 14.90 4.74 -10.84
N GLU A 104 14.44 4.72 -12.09
CA GLU A 104 15.22 5.17 -13.23
C GLU A 104 15.61 6.65 -13.09
N VAL A 105 14.67 7.52 -12.73
CA VAL A 105 14.94 8.94 -12.51
C VAL A 105 15.93 9.15 -11.36
N ALA A 106 15.77 8.41 -10.26
CA ALA A 106 16.71 8.49 -9.14
C ALA A 106 18.12 8.05 -9.53
N SER A 107 18.26 6.98 -10.33
CA SER A 107 19.55 6.53 -10.88
C SER A 107 20.17 7.55 -11.83
N GLN A 108 19.38 8.15 -12.74
CA GLN A 108 19.86 9.18 -13.67
C GLN A 108 20.40 10.42 -12.94
N LEU A 109 19.83 10.75 -11.78
CA LEU A 109 20.29 11.84 -10.92
C LEU A 109 21.42 11.44 -9.95
N GLY A 110 21.83 10.16 -9.94
CA GLY A 110 22.92 9.65 -9.09
C GLY A 110 22.55 9.33 -7.64
N TYR A 111 21.25 9.23 -7.31
CA TYR A 111 20.78 8.94 -5.95
C TYR A 111 20.58 7.43 -5.70
N GLU A 112 21.66 6.66 -5.64
CA GLU A 112 21.61 5.20 -5.42
C GLU A 112 20.84 4.79 -4.15
N LYS A 113 20.96 5.57 -3.07
CA LYS A 113 20.19 5.33 -1.83
C LYS A 113 18.69 5.40 -2.09
N HIS A 114 18.22 6.34 -2.92
CA HIS A 114 16.80 6.53 -3.21
C HIS A 114 16.25 5.34 -4.01
N VAL A 115 17.04 4.83 -4.95
CA VAL A 115 16.73 3.62 -5.73
C VAL A 115 16.50 2.42 -4.82
N SER A 116 17.30 2.28 -3.76
CA SER A 116 17.16 1.19 -2.79
C SER A 116 15.95 1.32 -1.87
N LEU A 117 15.48 2.56 -1.60
CA LEU A 117 14.30 2.81 -0.77
C LEU A 117 13.00 2.44 -1.50
N ILE A 118 12.99 2.50 -2.83
CA ILE A 118 11.83 2.25 -3.68
C ILE A 118 11.99 0.89 -4.39
N ASP A 119 12.46 -0.12 -3.66
CA ASP A 119 12.56 -1.48 -4.19
C ASP A 119 11.30 -2.28 -3.88
N ILE A 120 10.68 -2.84 -4.93
CA ILE A 120 9.51 -3.71 -4.85
C ILE A 120 9.84 -5.18 -5.12
N SER A 121 11.11 -5.52 -5.39
CA SER A 121 11.54 -6.89 -5.72
C SER A 121 11.30 -7.90 -4.59
N SER A 122 11.27 -7.42 -3.35
CA SER A 122 11.05 -8.22 -2.14
C SER A 122 9.57 -8.49 -1.83
N ILE A 123 8.64 -7.86 -2.56
CA ILE A 123 7.21 -8.01 -2.33
C ILE A 123 6.75 -9.43 -2.73
N PRO A 124 6.10 -10.19 -1.83
CA PRO A 124 5.59 -11.50 -2.18
C PRO A 124 4.44 -11.42 -3.20
N SER A 125 4.20 -12.49 -3.95
CA SER A 125 3.05 -12.52 -4.87
C SER A 125 1.72 -12.50 -4.11
N TYR A 126 0.85 -11.61 -4.55
CA TYR A 126 -0.51 -11.40 -4.05
C TYR A 126 -1.58 -11.89 -5.05
N ASP A 127 -1.18 -12.62 -6.09
CA ASP A 127 -2.09 -13.17 -7.12
C ASP A 127 -3.22 -14.03 -6.55
N TRP A 128 -2.99 -14.65 -5.39
CA TRP A 128 -4.00 -15.43 -4.67
C TRP A 128 -5.20 -14.58 -4.22
N MET A 129 -5.05 -13.26 -4.06
CA MET A 129 -6.17 -12.36 -3.78
C MET A 129 -7.07 -12.13 -5.00
N ARG A 130 -6.52 -12.15 -6.22
CA ARG A 130 -7.34 -12.08 -7.45
C ARG A 130 -8.07 -13.39 -7.77
N ARG A 131 -7.51 -14.53 -7.35
CA ARG A 131 -8.02 -15.85 -7.76
C ARG A 131 -9.10 -16.36 -6.81
N VAL A 132 -10.35 -16.34 -7.27
CA VAL A 132 -11.44 -17.13 -6.67
C VAL A 132 -11.09 -18.61 -6.80
N THR A 133 -10.50 -19.16 -5.74
CA THR A 133 -10.03 -20.55 -5.67
C THR A 133 -11.14 -21.56 -5.40
N GLN A 134 -12.42 -21.15 -5.39
CA GLN A 134 -13.53 -22.09 -5.30
C GLN A 134 -13.75 -22.82 -6.64
N ARG A 135 -12.83 -23.73 -6.97
CA ARG A 135 -13.15 -24.84 -7.86
C ARG A 135 -13.93 -25.86 -7.03
N LYS A 136 -15.26 -25.74 -7.03
CA LYS A 136 -16.12 -26.81 -6.50
C LYS A 136 -15.84 -28.08 -7.31
N LYS A 137 -15.07 -29.03 -6.76
CA LYS A 137 -15.09 -30.41 -7.25
C LYS A 137 -16.53 -30.91 -7.11
N VAL A 138 -17.07 -31.52 -8.16
CA VAL A 138 -18.41 -32.14 -8.12
C VAL A 138 -18.35 -33.30 -7.13
N SER A 139 -18.68 -33.05 -5.86
CA SER A 139 -18.83 -34.10 -4.86
C SER A 139 -20.29 -34.54 -4.85
N LYS A 140 -20.51 -35.86 -4.76
CA LYS A 140 -21.83 -36.42 -4.48
C LYS A 140 -22.22 -35.92 -3.07
N LYS A 141 -23.18 -35.00 -2.98
CA LYS A 141 -23.59 -34.23 -1.78
C LYS A 141 -24.02 -35.07 -0.55
N GLY A 142 -23.97 -36.41 -0.60
CA GLY A 142 -24.52 -37.28 0.44
C GLY A 142 -23.67 -37.48 1.70
N LYS A 143 -22.35 -37.21 1.66
CA LYS A 143 -21.45 -37.56 2.80
C LYS A 143 -21.35 -36.48 3.89
N ALA A 144 -21.60 -35.22 3.57
CA ALA A 144 -21.48 -34.13 4.55
C ALA A 144 -22.63 -34.10 5.57
N CYS A 145 -23.82 -34.60 5.18
CA CYS A 145 -25.00 -34.58 6.05
C CYS A 145 -24.84 -35.54 7.25
N LEU A 146 -24.30 -36.75 7.02
CA LEU A 146 -24.07 -37.74 8.08
C LEU A 146 -22.93 -37.35 9.04
N LEU A 147 -21.94 -36.59 8.55
CA LEU A 147 -20.83 -36.11 9.38
C LEU A 147 -21.25 -34.95 10.29
N PHE A 148 -22.28 -34.20 9.90
CA PHE A 148 -22.78 -33.07 10.67
C PHE A 148 -23.43 -33.51 11.99
N ASP A 149 -24.12 -34.66 11.98
CA ASP A 149 -24.78 -35.24 13.17
C ASP A 149 -23.78 -35.76 14.21
N HIS A 150 -22.51 -35.92 13.85
CA HIS A 150 -21.44 -36.40 14.71
C HIS A 150 -20.39 -35.34 15.05
N LEU A 151 -20.51 -34.13 14.48
CA LEU A 151 -19.57 -33.05 14.74
C LEU A 151 -19.95 -32.33 16.02
N GLU A 152 -18.97 -32.04 16.88
CA GLU A 152 -19.25 -31.22 18.06
C GLU A 152 -19.60 -29.78 17.65
N PRO A 153 -20.54 -29.10 18.34
CA PRO A 153 -20.93 -27.73 18.00
C PRO A 153 -19.74 -26.75 17.97
N ILE A 154 -18.72 -26.98 18.80
CA ILE A 154 -17.50 -26.16 18.85
C ILE A 154 -16.66 -26.33 17.58
N GLU A 155 -16.46 -27.56 17.12
CA GLU A 155 -15.72 -27.86 15.89
C GLU A 155 -16.44 -27.28 14.66
N LEU A 156 -17.78 -27.31 14.65
CA LEU A 156 -18.57 -26.67 13.60
C LEU A 156 -18.33 -25.15 13.58
N ALA A 157 -18.40 -24.51 14.74
CA ALA A 157 -18.19 -23.08 14.88
C ALA A 157 -16.78 -22.66 14.43
N GLU A 158 -15.75 -23.45 14.77
CA GLU A 158 -14.38 -23.23 14.32
C GLU A 158 -14.25 -23.33 12.80
N HIS A 159 -14.86 -24.33 12.17
CA HIS A 159 -14.85 -24.48 10.72
C HIS A 159 -15.55 -23.31 10.00
N LEU A 160 -16.71 -22.88 10.49
CA LEU A 160 -17.42 -21.72 9.94
C LEU A 160 -16.60 -20.44 10.09
N THR A 161 -16.06 -20.20 11.29
CA THR A 161 -15.19 -19.05 11.59
C THR A 161 -13.97 -19.03 10.67
N PHE A 162 -13.34 -20.18 10.45
CA PHE A 162 -12.19 -20.29 9.55
C PHE A 162 -12.57 -19.94 8.10
N LEU A 163 -13.70 -20.44 7.60
CA LEU A 163 -14.17 -20.16 6.24
C LEU A 163 -14.48 -18.68 6.05
N GLU A 164 -15.16 -18.06 7.01
CA GLU A 164 -15.47 -16.63 7.01
C GLU A 164 -14.19 -15.79 7.09
N HIS A 165 -13.30 -16.09 8.04
CA HIS A 165 -12.03 -15.39 8.19
C HIS A 165 -11.18 -15.47 6.93
N LYS A 166 -11.09 -16.66 6.31
CA LYS A 166 -10.40 -16.85 5.03
C LYS A 166 -11.00 -16.03 3.90
N SER A 167 -12.33 -15.83 3.90
CA SER A 167 -13.01 -14.97 2.95
C SER A 167 -12.74 -13.49 3.23
N PHE A 168 -12.88 -13.04 4.49
CA PHE A 168 -12.65 -11.66 4.90
C PHE A 168 -11.24 -11.18 4.58
N ARG A 169 -10.23 -12.03 4.74
CA ARG A 169 -8.82 -11.71 4.41
C ARG A 169 -8.57 -11.39 2.93
N ARG A 170 -9.53 -11.62 2.04
CA ARG A 170 -9.43 -11.28 0.61
C ARG A 170 -10.09 -9.95 0.27
N ILE A 171 -10.86 -9.38 1.18
CA ILE A 171 -11.45 -8.05 1.00
C ILE A 171 -10.34 -7.04 1.29
N SER A 172 -10.01 -6.23 0.29
CA SER A 172 -9.02 -5.16 0.34
C SER A 172 -9.57 -3.89 -0.27
#